data_AF-L7ISV7-F1
#
_entry.id   AF-L7ISV7-F1
#
_cell.length_a   1.000
_cell.length_b   1.000
_cell.length_c   1.000
_cell.angle_alpha   90.00
_cell.angle_beta   90.00
_cell.angle_gamma   90.00
#
_symmetry.space_group_name_H-M   'P 1'
#
loop_
_entity.id
_entity.type
_entity.pdbx_description
1 polymer ?
#
loop_
_entity_poly.entity_id
_entity_poly.type
_entity_poly.pdbx_seq_one_letter_code
_entity_poly.pdbx_strand_id
1 'polypeptide(L)'
;MYKSFFIPAALAILQAHAATARLCTVQIMRDDYVHTVAYKKIEFPGPTTKPFKFKWEIHGVTYNVEVLYEECAAKIYKEPALPDGLIIKGHIEGSHF
;
A
#
# COMPACT_ATOMS: atom_id res chain seq x y z
N MET A 1 -54.99 10.76 -23.23
CA MET A 1 -53.87 9.90 -23.67
C MET A 1 -52.63 10.31 -22.89
N TYR A 2 -52.12 9.41 -22.04
CA TYR A 2 -50.97 9.64 -21.15
C TYR A 2 -49.68 9.49 -21.94
N LYS A 3 -48.81 10.50 -21.96
CA LYS A 3 -47.41 10.35 -22.41
C LYS A 3 -46.50 11.01 -21.40
N SER A 4 -46.37 10.33 -20.27
CA SER A 4 -45.24 10.44 -19.36
C SER A 4 -43.98 10.02 -20.11
N PHE A 5 -43.10 10.97 -20.40
CA PHE A 5 -41.70 10.66 -20.71
C PHE A 5 -40.90 10.78 -19.43
N PHE A 6 -40.89 9.68 -18.69
CA PHE A 6 -39.94 9.44 -17.62
C PHE A 6 -38.55 9.19 -18.23
N ILE A 7 -37.61 10.06 -17.86
CA ILE A 7 -36.24 9.79 -17.35
C ILE A 7 -35.40 8.76 -18.14
N PRO A 8 -34.19 9.13 -18.58
CA PRO A 8 -33.04 8.55 -17.89
C PRO A 8 -32.02 9.62 -17.47
N ALA A 9 -32.09 10.00 -16.20
CA ALA A 9 -30.96 10.45 -15.39
C ALA A 9 -30.04 9.24 -15.15
N ALA A 10 -29.44 8.71 -16.22
CA ALA A 10 -28.58 7.53 -16.18
C ALA A 10 -27.27 7.76 -16.96
N LEU A 11 -26.81 9.01 -17.04
CA LEU A 11 -25.53 9.35 -17.70
C LEU A 11 -24.49 9.93 -16.73
N ALA A 12 -24.62 9.67 -15.43
CA ALA A 12 -23.70 10.20 -14.41
C ALA A 12 -23.13 9.13 -13.45
N ILE A 13 -23.22 7.83 -13.77
CA ILE A 13 -22.72 6.75 -12.89
C ILE A 13 -21.33 6.23 -13.32
N LEU A 14 -20.79 6.68 -14.46
CA LEU A 14 -19.59 6.08 -15.06
C LEU A 14 -18.23 6.69 -14.62
N GLN A 15 -18.19 7.69 -13.74
CA GLN A 15 -16.92 8.27 -13.25
C GLN A 15 -16.54 7.85 -11.82
N ALA A 16 -17.03 6.71 -11.33
CA ALA A 16 -16.71 6.23 -9.98
C ALA A 16 -15.55 5.20 -9.91
N HIS A 17 -14.99 4.75 -11.04
CA HIS A 17 -13.99 3.66 -11.04
C HIS A 17 -12.69 3.99 -11.76
N ALA A 18 -12.10 5.14 -11.41
CA ALA A 18 -10.64 5.25 -11.40
C ALA A 18 -10.14 5.21 -9.95
N ALA A 19 -10.56 4.19 -9.19
CA ALA A 19 -9.78 3.76 -8.03
C ALA A 19 -8.49 3.17 -8.61
N THR A 20 -7.51 4.02 -8.87
CA THR A 20 -6.19 3.60 -9.33
C THR A 20 -5.60 2.70 -8.26
N ALA A 21 -5.54 1.40 -8.54
CA ALA A 21 -4.85 0.46 -7.67
C ALA A 21 -3.42 0.98 -7.47
N ARG A 22 -3.01 1.14 -6.20
CA ARG A 22 -1.69 1.69 -5.87
C ARG A 22 -0.76 0.58 -5.47
N LEU A 23 0.39 0.51 -6.13
CA LEU A 23 1.42 -0.46 -5.82
C LEU A 23 2.45 0.17 -4.88
N CYS A 24 2.44 -0.26 -3.63
CA CYS A 24 3.46 0.09 -2.64
C CYS A 24 4.51 -1.01 -2.59
N THR A 25 5.78 -0.65 -2.70
CA THR A 25 6.90 -1.56 -2.46
C THR A 25 7.49 -1.26 -1.10
N VAL A 26 7.43 -2.25 -0.21
CA VAL A 26 8.06 -2.20 1.11
C VAL A 26 9.39 -2.92 1.04
N GLN A 27 10.43 -2.29 1.56
CA GLN A 27 11.79 -2.80 1.58
C GLN A 27 12.32 -2.78 3.00
N ILE A 28 13.07 -3.82 3.35
CA ILE A 28 14.01 -3.78 4.45
C ILE A 28 15.38 -3.58 3.84
N MET A 29 16.06 -2.53 4.27
CA MET A 29 17.37 -2.13 3.78
C MET A 29 18.32 -1.93 4.95
N ARG A 30 19.63 -1.94 4.66
CA ARG A 30 20.60 -1.46 5.62
C ARG A 30 20.42 0.04 5.85
N ASP A 31 20.88 0.49 7.00
CA ASP A 31 20.91 1.92 7.37
C ASP A 31 21.70 2.80 6.40
N ASP A 32 22.50 2.20 5.53
CA ASP A 32 23.16 2.85 4.39
C ASP A 32 22.20 3.28 3.25
N TYR A 33 20.93 2.86 3.28
CA TYR A 33 19.90 3.13 2.27
C TYR A 33 20.21 2.61 0.85
N VAL A 34 21.31 1.88 0.66
CA VAL A 34 21.74 1.36 -0.65
C VAL A 34 21.40 -0.12 -0.76
N HIS A 35 21.61 -0.88 0.31
CA HIS A 35 21.49 -2.34 0.26
C HIS A 35 20.12 -2.80 0.72
N THR A 36 19.29 -3.23 -0.22
CA THR A 36 18.02 -3.91 0.07
C THR A 36 18.29 -5.35 0.48
N VAL A 37 17.80 -5.74 1.65
CA VAL A 37 17.87 -7.10 2.19
C VAL A 37 16.66 -7.92 1.77
N ALA A 38 15.47 -7.32 1.81
CA ALA A 38 14.22 -7.97 1.42
C ALA A 38 13.23 -6.92 0.89
N TYR A 39 12.36 -7.31 -0.04
CA TYR A 39 11.28 -6.45 -0.51
C TYR A 39 9.96 -7.22 -0.66
N LYS A 40 8.85 -6.51 -0.55
CA LYS A 40 7.51 -7.03 -0.76
C LYS A 40 6.63 -5.96 -1.41
N LYS A 41 5.96 -6.35 -2.48
CA LYS A 41 4.97 -5.51 -3.16
C LYS A 41 3.60 -5.70 -2.52
N ILE A 42 2.87 -4.60 -2.34
CA ILE A 42 1.54 -4.55 -1.74
C ILE A 42 0.66 -3.75 -2.67
N GLU A 43 -0.38 -4.39 -3.17
CA GLU A 43 -1.39 -3.74 -3.99
C GLU A 43 -2.53 -3.26 -3.09
N PHE A 44 -2.80 -1.96 -3.14
CA PHE A 44 -3.97 -1.37 -2.51
C PHE A 44 -5.08 -1.23 -3.56
N PRO A 45 -6.26 -1.85 -3.36
CA PRO A 45 -7.35 -1.82 -4.33
C PRO A 45 -8.02 -0.43 -4.44
N GLY A 46 -7.66 0.52 -3.56
CA GLY A 46 -8.14 1.89 -3.58
C GLY A 46 -7.63 2.68 -2.38
N PRO A 47 -7.95 3.97 -2.32
CA PRO A 47 -7.57 4.81 -1.18
C PRO A 47 -8.18 4.31 0.12
N THR A 48 -7.33 4.20 1.14
CA THR A 48 -7.73 3.75 2.48
C THR A 48 -7.01 4.57 3.53
N THR A 49 -7.73 4.97 4.58
CA THR A 49 -7.15 5.56 5.79
C THR A 49 -6.68 4.50 6.78
N LYS A 50 -7.13 3.25 6.61
CA LYS A 50 -6.76 2.16 7.50
C LYS A 50 -5.38 1.60 7.09
N PRO A 51 -4.46 1.44 8.04
CA PRO A 51 -3.19 0.78 7.78
C PRO A 51 -3.41 -0.67 7.35
N PHE A 52 -2.66 -1.11 6.35
CA PHE A 52 -2.58 -2.51 5.97
C PHE A 52 -1.57 -3.24 6.86
N LYS A 53 -2.02 -4.29 7.54
CA LYS A 53 -1.22 -5.07 8.48
C LYS A 53 -1.01 -6.48 7.97
N PHE A 54 0.23 -6.94 7.97
CA PHE A 54 0.55 -8.30 7.58
C PHE A 54 1.78 -8.82 8.32
N LYS A 55 1.93 -10.15 8.32
CA LYS A 55 3.12 -10.83 8.81
C LYS A 55 4.09 -11.07 7.66
N TRP A 56 5.36 -10.80 7.89
CA TRP A 56 6.42 -11.01 6.91
C TRP A 56 7.55 -11.84 7.50
N GLU A 57 7.73 -13.05 6.98
CA GLU A 57 8.84 -13.90 7.37
C GLU A 57 10.09 -13.60 6.53
N ILE A 58 11.21 -13.36 7.22
CA ILE A 58 12.50 -13.05 6.63
C ILE A 58 13.58 -13.77 7.46
N HIS A 59 14.38 -14.60 6.80
CA HIS A 59 15.45 -15.40 7.45
C HIS A 59 14.99 -16.17 8.69
N GLY A 60 13.76 -16.73 8.67
CA GLY A 60 13.20 -17.50 9.79
C GLY A 60 12.63 -16.65 10.94
N VAL A 61 12.63 -15.32 10.82
CA VAL A 61 12.01 -14.40 11.78
C VAL A 61 10.75 -13.79 11.16
N THR A 62 9.62 -13.86 11.88
CA THR A 62 8.35 -13.27 11.43
C THR A 62 8.14 -11.89 12.05
N TYR A 63 8.08 -10.87 11.20
CA TYR A 63 7.83 -9.47 11.58
C TYR A 63 6.38 -9.06 11.38
N ASN A 64 5.88 -8.19 12.25
CA ASN A 64 4.55 -7.60 12.13
C ASN A 64 4.67 -6.21 11.47
N VAL A 65 4.27 -6.13 10.20
CA VAL A 65 4.45 -4.95 9.36
C VAL A 65 3.13 -4.19 9.21
N GLU A 66 3.19 -2.87 9.32
CA GLU A 66 2.10 -1.93 9.07
C GLU A 66 2.47 -1.01 7.91
N VAL A 67 1.57 -0.80 6.95
CA VAL A 67 1.79 0.06 5.77
C VAL A 67 0.62 1.02 5.57
N LEU A 68 0.94 2.30 5.40
CA LEU A 68 -0.04 3.36 5.15
C LEU A 68 -0.18 3.63 3.65
N TYR A 69 -1.41 3.76 3.15
CA TYR A 69 -1.68 3.95 1.72
C TYR A 69 -1.16 5.28 1.14
N GLU A 70 -1.33 6.39 1.88
CA GLU A 70 -1.08 7.75 1.34
C GLU A 70 0.37 7.96 0.93
N GLU A 71 1.31 7.51 1.75
CA GLU A 71 2.75 7.69 1.55
C GLU A 71 3.50 6.37 1.31
N CYS A 72 2.78 5.24 1.25
CA CYS A 72 3.37 3.90 1.34
C CYS A 72 4.30 3.72 2.56
N ALA A 73 4.16 4.55 3.61
CA ALA A 73 5.02 4.49 4.78
C ALA A 73 4.86 3.14 5.50
N ALA A 74 5.96 2.46 5.75
CA ALA A 74 5.99 1.13 6.36
C ALA A 74 6.74 1.15 7.69
N LYS A 75 6.26 0.39 8.68
CA LYS A 75 6.94 0.22 9.97
C LYS A 75 6.69 -1.16 10.57
N ILE A 76 7.57 -1.57 11.48
CA ILE A 76 7.34 -2.70 12.38
C ILE A 76 6.63 -2.18 13.64
N TYR A 77 5.47 -2.75 13.98
CA TYR A 77 4.62 -2.22 15.06
C TYR A 77 4.53 -3.11 16.30
N LYS A 78 5.21 -4.27 16.31
CA LYS A 78 5.30 -5.22 17.43
C LYS A 78 6.64 -5.95 17.36
N GLU A 79 7.00 -6.65 18.43
CA GLU A 79 8.15 -7.55 18.44
C GLU A 79 8.01 -8.70 17.42
N PRO A 80 9.13 -9.24 16.93
CA PRO A 80 10.50 -8.75 17.13
C PRO A 80 10.75 -7.44 16.37
N ALA A 81 11.56 -6.55 16.95
CA ALA A 81 12.06 -5.36 16.26
C ALA A 81 13.09 -5.76 15.19
N LEU A 82 13.38 -4.86 14.25
CA LEU A 82 14.48 -5.09 13.31
C LEU A 82 15.81 -5.08 14.06
N PRO A 83 16.76 -5.96 13.69
CA PRO A 83 18.13 -5.89 14.16
C PRO A 83 18.74 -4.51 13.89
N ASP A 84 19.72 -4.14 14.72
CA ASP A 84 20.50 -2.91 14.50
C ASP A 84 21.13 -2.89 13.10
N GLY A 85 21.13 -1.70 12.49
CA GLY A 85 21.61 -1.49 11.13
C GLY A 85 20.62 -1.88 10.03
N LEU A 86 19.40 -2.33 10.38
CA LEU A 86 18.31 -2.55 9.43
C LEU A 86 17.16 -1.58 9.66
N ILE A 87 16.60 -1.09 8.55
CA ILE A 87 15.45 -0.19 8.53
C ILE A 87 14.41 -0.70 7.55
N ILE A 88 13.14 -0.35 7.79
CA ILE A 88 12.04 -0.61 6.87
C ILE A 88 11.57 0.71 6.25
N LYS A 89 11.36 0.69 4.94
CA LYS A 89 10.82 1.80 4.17
C LYS A 89 9.80 1.28 3.17
N GLY A 90 8.80 2.08 2.87
CA GLY A 90 7.96 1.83 1.70
C GLY A 90 8.00 3.01 0.76
N HIS A 91 7.82 2.73 -0.52
CA HIS A 91 7.78 3.71 -1.59
C HIS A 91 6.75 3.29 -2.62
N ILE A 92 6.31 4.25 -3.43
CA ILE A 92 5.35 4.02 -4.51
C ILE A 92 6.14 3.61 -5.74
N GLU A 93 5.75 2.50 -6.38
CA GLU A 93 6.37 2.09 -7.65
C GLU A 93 6.08 3.15 -8.72
N GLY A 94 7.13 3.65 -9.40
CA GLY A 94 7.04 4.73 -10.40
C GLY A 94 7.47 6.12 -9.91
N SER A 95 7.77 6.30 -8.61
CA SER A 95 8.49 7.48 -8.11
C SER A 95 10.00 7.24 -8.28
N HIS A 96 10.56 7.63 -9.43
CA HIS A 96 12.00 7.72 -9.59
C HIS A 96 12.52 8.89 -8.73
N PHE A 97 13.52 8.61 -7.88
CA PHE A 97 14.41 9.62 -7.32
C PHE A 97 15.46 10.03 -8.36
#